data_AF-A0A8K0CIV6-F1
#
_entry.id   AF-A0A8K0CIV6-F1
#
_cell.length_a   1.000
_cell.length_b   1.000
_cell.length_c   1.000
_cell.angle_alpha   90.00
_cell.angle_beta   90.00
_cell.angle_gamma   90.00
#
_symmetry.space_group_name_H-M   'P 1'
#
loop_
_entity.id
_entity.type
_entity.pdbx_description
1 polymer ?
#
loop_
_entity_poly.entity_id
_entity_poly.type
_entity_poly.pdbx_seq_one_letter_code
_entity_poly.pdbx_strand_id
1 'polypeptide(L)'
;TWNVEKLKTEVKKQEEYRKEINKIIRAQREGEDIEEGWDNTKIAIEKAARSTTRQKGGKTKKEWYNEGCRKTIERKVEARIKLIGRKRQEHRENYEKMQRECNKIVQSSKKEWIQDKIKNMEKENNRKNAETFTRKEILNEEQTAEEIIIAEEEKKMEIEEPTLEEVREIVNRSRNVKFPGLHG
;
A
#
# COMPACT_ATOMS: atom_id res chain seq x y z
N THR A 1 -10.97 6.21 -29.04
CA THR A 1 -11.07 7.32 -30.00
C THR A 1 -9.87 8.22 -29.83
N TRP A 2 -9.22 8.62 -30.92
CA TRP A 2 -8.05 9.51 -30.88
C TRP A 2 -8.49 10.93 -30.55
N ASN A 3 -7.72 11.63 -29.70
CA ASN A 3 -8.02 13.03 -29.37
C ASN A 3 -7.29 13.98 -30.33
N VAL A 4 -7.85 14.10 -31.54
CA VAL A 4 -7.30 14.94 -32.62
C VAL A 4 -7.36 16.43 -32.25
N GLU A 5 -8.33 16.85 -31.46
CA GLU A 5 -8.47 18.23 -31.01
C GLU A 5 -7.29 18.67 -30.15
N LYS A 6 -6.80 17.76 -29.30
CA LYS A 6 -5.63 17.99 -28.45
C LYS A 6 -4.33 18.18 -29.24
N LEU A 7 -4.20 17.54 -30.40
CA LEU A 7 -3.07 17.74 -31.32
C LEU A 7 -3.10 19.11 -32.00
N LYS A 8 -4.30 19.61 -32.32
CA LYS A 8 -4.47 20.90 -33.01
C LYS A 8 -4.29 22.09 -32.07
N THR A 9 -4.66 21.91 -30.80
CA THR A 9 -4.66 22.99 -29.81
C THR A 9 -3.36 23.09 -29.01
N GLU A 10 -2.74 21.96 -28.67
CA GLU A 10 -1.51 21.93 -27.87
C GLU A 10 -0.25 21.81 -28.75
N VAL A 11 0.39 22.95 -29.04
CA VAL A 11 1.63 23.02 -29.85
C VAL A 11 2.73 22.09 -29.32
N LYS A 12 2.88 21.98 -28.00
CA LYS A 12 3.85 21.06 -27.37
C LYS A 12 3.59 19.59 -27.72
N LYS A 13 2.32 19.17 -27.73
CA LYS A 13 1.95 17.79 -28.08
C LYS A 13 2.10 17.50 -29.57
N GLN A 14 1.86 18.50 -30.39
CA GLN A 14 2.12 18.40 -31.82
C GLN A 14 3.63 18.20 -32.08
N GLU A 15 4.48 18.93 -31.38
CA GLU A 15 5.94 18.80 -31.49
C GLU A 15 6.42 17.42 -30.98
N GLU A 16 5.91 16.97 -29.84
CA GLU A 16 6.17 15.62 -29.30
C GLU A 16 5.76 14.52 -30.29
N TYR A 17 4.57 14.65 -30.89
CA TYR A 17 4.08 13.70 -31.88
C TYR A 17 4.95 13.65 -33.13
N ARG A 18 5.37 14.80 -33.66
CA ARG A 18 6.31 14.88 -34.79
C ARG A 18 7.68 14.27 -34.46
N LYS A 19 8.21 14.54 -33.26
CA LYS A 19 9.47 13.95 -32.79
C LYS A 19 9.38 12.44 -32.70
N GLU A 20 8.28 11.90 -32.19
CA GLU A 20 8.10 10.46 -32.05
C GLU A 20 7.92 9.75 -33.40
N ILE A 21 7.20 10.36 -34.35
CA ILE A 21 7.11 9.84 -35.74
C ILE A 21 8.51 9.76 -36.35
N ASN A 22 9.26 10.87 -36.31
CA ASN A 22 10.59 10.94 -36.90
C ASN A 22 11.57 9.95 -36.26
N LYS A 23 11.46 9.73 -34.95
CA LYS A 23 12.25 8.74 -34.23
C LYS A 23 11.94 7.32 -34.72
N ILE A 24 10.67 6.97 -34.89
CA ILE A 24 10.27 5.63 -35.33
C ILE A 24 10.66 5.39 -36.79
N ILE A 25 10.44 6.36 -37.68
CA ILE A 25 10.81 6.26 -39.10
C ILE A 25 12.32 6.11 -39.24
N ARG A 26 13.13 6.90 -38.52
CA ARG A 26 14.60 6.79 -38.55
C ARG A 26 15.13 5.46 -38.00
N ALA A 27 14.37 4.81 -37.13
CA ALA A 27 14.73 3.51 -36.56
C ALA A 27 14.26 2.34 -37.44
N GLN A 28 13.40 2.58 -38.44
CA GLN A 28 12.98 1.59 -39.42
C GLN A 28 14.05 1.47 -40.52
N ARG A 29 14.23 0.25 -41.02
CA ARG A 29 15.04 0.02 -42.23
C ARG A 29 14.25 0.53 -43.44
N GLU A 30 14.94 1.06 -44.43
CA GLU A 30 14.32 1.35 -45.72
C GLU A 30 13.78 0.04 -46.30
N GLY A 31 12.47 -0.03 -46.49
CA GLY A 31 11.83 -1.18 -47.12
C GLY A 31 12.27 -1.28 -48.57
N GLU A 32 12.46 -2.49 -49.07
CA GLU A 32 12.86 -2.72 -50.47
C GLU A 32 11.69 -2.41 -51.44
N ASP A 33 10.46 -2.45 -50.91
CA ASP A 33 9.22 -2.19 -51.63
C ASP A 33 8.51 -0.91 -51.15
N ILE A 34 7.87 -0.21 -52.09
CA ILE A 34 7.11 1.02 -51.83
C ILE A 34 5.94 0.74 -50.89
N GLU A 35 5.28 -0.42 -51.03
CA GLU A 35 4.16 -0.82 -50.18
C GLU A 35 4.61 -1.07 -48.73
N GLU A 36 5.78 -1.69 -48.56
CA GLU A 36 6.42 -1.86 -47.25
C GLU A 36 6.79 -0.50 -46.62
N GLY A 37 7.25 0.46 -47.42
CA GLY A 37 7.50 1.83 -46.98
C GLY A 37 6.24 2.56 -46.47
N TRP A 38 5.11 2.39 -47.15
CA TRP A 38 3.82 2.94 -46.72
C TRP A 38 3.30 2.29 -45.44
N ASP A 39 3.40 0.97 -45.31
CA ASP A 39 3.00 0.25 -44.11
C ASP A 39 3.87 0.62 -42.91
N ASN A 40 5.19 0.76 -43.12
CA ASN A 40 6.10 1.24 -42.09
C ASN A 40 5.73 2.64 -41.60
N THR A 41 5.40 3.54 -42.53
CA THR A 41 4.95 4.90 -42.21
C THR A 41 3.64 4.90 -41.44
N LYS A 42 2.67 4.09 -41.86
CA LYS A 42 1.38 3.92 -41.17
C LYS A 42 1.58 3.40 -39.75
N ILE A 43 2.43 2.39 -39.56
CA ILE A 43 2.78 1.85 -38.25
C ILE A 43 3.46 2.92 -37.37
N ALA A 44 4.35 3.73 -37.94
CA ALA A 44 5.00 4.81 -37.22
C ALA A 44 4.01 5.88 -36.73
N ILE A 45 3.08 6.29 -37.59
CA ILE A 45 1.98 7.21 -37.27
C ILE A 45 1.11 6.63 -36.15
N GLU A 46 0.68 5.37 -36.27
CA GLU A 46 -0.14 4.72 -35.25
C GLU A 46 0.57 4.58 -33.90
N LYS A 47 1.85 4.20 -33.90
CA LYS A 47 2.66 4.06 -32.68
C LYS A 47 2.88 5.42 -32.00
N ALA A 48 3.26 6.44 -32.76
CA ALA A 48 3.40 7.79 -32.23
C ALA A 48 2.06 8.29 -31.66
N ALA A 49 0.95 7.99 -32.32
CA ALA A 49 -0.37 8.43 -31.87
C ALA A 49 -0.75 7.74 -30.55
N ARG A 50 -0.45 6.45 -30.40
CA ARG A 50 -0.60 5.69 -29.14
C ARG A 50 0.19 6.32 -28.00
N SER A 51 1.40 6.81 -28.26
CA SER A 51 2.27 7.37 -27.23
C SER A 51 1.84 8.78 -26.79
N THR A 52 1.46 9.65 -27.73
CA THR A 52 1.25 11.08 -27.43
C THR A 52 -0.21 11.48 -27.21
N THR A 53 -1.13 10.80 -27.90
CA THR A 53 -2.53 11.28 -28.07
C THR A 53 -3.58 10.30 -27.62
N ARG A 54 -3.16 9.10 -27.20
CA ARG A 54 -4.06 8.15 -26.57
C ARG A 54 -4.70 8.83 -25.36
N GLN A 55 -6.02 8.96 -25.40
CA GLN A 55 -6.79 9.31 -24.21
C GLN A 55 -6.42 8.29 -23.13
N LYS A 56 -6.12 8.77 -21.91
CA LYS A 56 -5.96 7.89 -20.74
C LYS A 56 -7.01 6.80 -20.84
N GLY A 57 -6.55 5.54 -20.88
CA GLY A 57 -7.38 4.37 -21.17
C GLY A 57 -8.71 4.46 -20.42
N GLY A 58 -9.78 4.02 -21.08
CA GLY A 58 -11.14 4.13 -20.56
C GLY A 58 -11.21 3.80 -19.07
N LYS A 59 -12.07 4.54 -18.34
CA LYS A 59 -12.28 4.46 -16.89
C LYS A 59 -11.85 3.09 -16.36
N THR A 60 -10.74 3.04 -15.64
CA THR A 60 -10.26 1.82 -14.98
C THR A 60 -11.46 1.15 -14.33
N LYS A 61 -11.71 -0.13 -14.65
CA LYS A 61 -12.86 -0.84 -14.07
C LYS A 61 -12.79 -0.64 -12.57
N LYS A 62 -13.87 -0.13 -11.98
CA LYS A 62 -13.93 0.09 -10.54
C LYS A 62 -13.67 -1.26 -9.88
N GLU A 63 -12.78 -1.33 -8.90
CA GLU A 63 -12.36 -2.60 -8.28
C GLU A 63 -13.53 -3.39 -7.67
N TRP A 64 -14.55 -2.68 -7.17
CA TRP A 64 -15.75 -3.27 -6.62
C TRP A 64 -16.76 -3.75 -7.68
N TYR A 65 -16.57 -3.40 -8.95
CA TYR A 65 -17.50 -3.73 -10.03
C TYR A 65 -17.24 -5.16 -10.53
N ASN A 66 -18.09 -6.08 -10.09
CA ASN A 66 -17.99 -7.50 -10.39
C ASN A 66 -18.92 -7.94 -11.54
N GLU A 67 -18.81 -9.20 -11.93
CA GLU A 67 -19.63 -9.81 -12.98
C GLU A 67 -21.13 -9.81 -12.63
N GLY A 68 -21.48 -9.86 -11.34
CA GLY A 68 -22.87 -9.73 -10.89
C GLY A 68 -23.48 -8.36 -11.17
N CYS A 69 -22.71 -7.29 -10.93
CA CYS A 69 -23.09 -5.92 -11.30
C CYS A 69 -23.26 -5.77 -12.81
N ARG A 70 -22.40 -6.43 -13.60
CA ARG A 70 -22.49 -6.42 -15.06
C ARG A 70 -23.78 -7.06 -15.56
N LYS A 71 -24.03 -8.33 -15.19
CA LYS A 71 -25.21 -9.08 -15.62
C LYS A 71 -26.52 -8.39 -15.24
N THR A 72 -26.58 -7.76 -14.07
CA THR A 72 -27.80 -7.06 -13.61
C THR A 72 -28.04 -5.75 -14.35
N ILE A 73 -26.97 -5.04 -14.72
CA ILE A 73 -27.06 -3.86 -15.58
C ILE A 73 -27.51 -4.26 -16.99
N GLU A 74 -26.97 -5.34 -17.55
CA GLU A 74 -27.38 -5.87 -18.86
C GLU A 74 -28.89 -6.19 -18.87
N ARG A 75 -29.38 -6.94 -17.87
CA ARG A 75 -30.83 -7.22 -17.71
C ARG A 75 -31.67 -5.95 -17.59
N LYS A 76 -31.20 -4.94 -16.85
CA LYS A 76 -31.88 -3.64 -16.75
C LYS A 76 -31.94 -2.92 -18.10
N VAL A 77 -30.88 -2.99 -18.89
CA VAL A 77 -30.83 -2.41 -20.24
C VAL A 77 -31.81 -3.13 -21.17
N GLU A 78 -31.85 -4.46 -21.14
CA GLU A 78 -32.82 -5.24 -21.92
C GLU A 78 -34.27 -4.88 -21.57
N ALA A 79 -34.59 -4.78 -20.28
CA ALA A 79 -35.91 -4.36 -19.82
C ALA A 79 -36.24 -2.93 -20.26
N ARG A 80 -35.25 -2.03 -20.25
CA ARG A 80 -35.41 -0.65 -20.75
C ARG A 80 -35.69 -0.60 -22.24
N ILE A 81 -35.01 -1.43 -23.04
CA ILE A 81 -35.25 -1.52 -24.49
C ILE A 81 -36.69 -1.98 -24.75
N LYS A 82 -37.18 -2.99 -24.02
CA LYS A 82 -38.58 -3.47 -24.12
C LYS A 82 -39.58 -2.37 -23.76
N LEU A 83 -39.33 -1.61 -22.69
CA LEU A 83 -40.17 -0.48 -22.27
C LEU A 83 -40.22 0.65 -23.31
N ILE A 84 -39.09 0.96 -23.95
CA ILE A 84 -39.02 1.98 -25.00
C ILE A 84 -39.75 1.51 -26.26
N GLY A 85 -39.57 0.24 -26.65
CA GLY A 85 -40.18 -0.32 -27.85
C GLY A 85 -41.71 -0.38 -27.79
N ARG A 86 -42.29 -0.73 -26.63
CA ARG A 86 -43.75 -0.72 -26.43
C ARG A 86 -44.10 -0.22 -25.02
N LYS A 87 -44.96 0.79 -24.93
CA LYS A 87 -45.44 1.34 -23.66
C LYS A 87 -46.57 0.49 -23.07
N ARG A 88 -46.25 -0.71 -22.59
CA ARG A 88 -47.17 -1.58 -21.83
C ARG A 88 -46.88 -1.47 -20.33
N GLN A 89 -47.91 -1.63 -19.51
CA GLN A 89 -47.79 -1.63 -18.05
C GLN A 89 -46.85 -2.73 -17.54
N GLU A 90 -46.96 -3.94 -18.09
CA GLU A 90 -46.07 -5.07 -17.79
C GLU A 90 -44.58 -4.73 -18.00
N HIS A 91 -44.25 -4.03 -19.09
CA HIS A 91 -42.86 -3.64 -19.38
C HIS A 91 -42.34 -2.58 -18.41
N ARG A 92 -43.23 -1.70 -17.92
CA ARG A 92 -42.90 -0.71 -16.88
C ARG A 92 -42.60 -1.42 -15.57
N GLU A 93 -43.50 -2.30 -15.12
CA GLU A 93 -43.34 -3.06 -13.88
C GLU A 93 -42.08 -3.93 -13.91
N ASN A 94 -41.82 -4.60 -15.02
CA ASN A 94 -40.62 -5.40 -15.20
C ASN A 94 -39.34 -4.54 -15.16
N TYR A 95 -39.33 -3.37 -15.82
CA TYR A 95 -38.19 -2.46 -15.75
C TYR A 95 -37.96 -1.93 -14.34
N GLU A 96 -39.01 -1.54 -13.62
CA GLU A 96 -38.91 -1.08 -12.23
C GLU A 96 -38.36 -2.18 -11.31
N LYS A 97 -38.83 -3.42 -11.47
CA LYS A 97 -38.29 -4.57 -10.75
C LYS A 97 -36.79 -4.76 -11.01
N MET A 98 -36.39 -4.79 -12.29
CA MET A 98 -34.98 -4.92 -12.68
C MET A 98 -34.13 -3.73 -12.21
N GLN A 99 -34.69 -2.53 -12.16
CA GLN A 99 -34.02 -1.34 -11.65
C GLN A 99 -33.75 -1.44 -10.14
N ARG A 100 -34.74 -1.88 -9.35
CA ARG A 100 -34.59 -2.09 -7.89
C ARG A 100 -33.54 -3.17 -7.60
N GLU A 101 -33.62 -4.30 -8.31
CA GLU A 101 -32.66 -5.40 -8.17
C GLU A 101 -31.24 -4.97 -8.55
N CYS A 102 -31.06 -4.29 -9.68
CA CYS A 102 -29.77 -3.77 -10.11
C CYS A 102 -29.18 -2.80 -9.08
N ASN A 103 -29.99 -1.86 -8.56
CA ASN A 103 -29.51 -0.92 -7.55
C ASN A 103 -29.09 -1.63 -6.27
N LYS A 104 -29.87 -2.62 -5.81
CA LYS A 104 -29.54 -3.41 -4.61
C LYS A 104 -28.20 -4.12 -4.76
N ILE A 105 -27.98 -4.80 -5.89
CA ILE A 105 -26.76 -5.58 -6.13
C ILE A 105 -25.55 -4.66 -6.27
N VAL A 106 -25.65 -3.59 -7.05
CA VAL A 106 -24.57 -2.62 -7.25
C VAL A 106 -24.20 -1.94 -5.92
N GLN A 107 -25.19 -1.58 -5.10
CA GLN A 107 -24.93 -1.00 -3.78
C GLN A 107 -24.33 -2.00 -2.80
N SER A 108 -24.81 -3.25 -2.78
CA SER A 108 -24.26 -4.31 -1.92
C SER A 108 -22.80 -4.58 -2.25
N SER A 109 -22.47 -4.83 -3.52
CA SER A 109 -21.09 -5.09 -3.93
C SER A 109 -20.16 -3.90 -3.66
N LYS A 110 -20.65 -2.66 -3.82
CA LYS A 110 -19.88 -1.48 -3.42
C LYS A 110 -19.65 -1.44 -1.90
N LYS A 111 -20.68 -1.73 -1.10
CA LYS A 111 -20.60 -1.72 0.36
C LYS A 111 -19.66 -2.80 0.89
N GLU A 112 -19.76 -4.02 0.37
CA GLU A 112 -18.89 -5.16 0.70
C GLU A 112 -17.42 -4.79 0.44
N TRP A 113 -17.11 -4.27 -0.75
CA TRP A 113 -15.76 -3.85 -1.07
C TRP A 113 -15.22 -2.74 -0.14
N ILE A 114 -16.06 -1.76 0.22
CA ILE A 114 -15.66 -0.71 1.18
C ILE A 114 -15.37 -1.33 2.54
N GLN A 115 -16.25 -2.23 3.02
CA GLN A 115 -16.07 -2.91 4.30
C GLN A 115 -14.79 -3.76 4.32
N ASP A 116 -14.51 -4.49 3.25
CA ASP A 116 -13.29 -5.28 3.15
C ASP A 116 -12.04 -4.40 3.10
N LYS A 117 -12.10 -3.25 2.42
CA LYS A 117 -11.01 -2.26 2.45
C LYS A 117 -10.79 -1.70 3.85
N ILE A 118 -11.85 -1.36 4.58
CA ILE A 118 -11.75 -0.89 5.97
C ILE A 118 -11.11 -1.97 6.86
N LYS A 119 -11.60 -3.21 6.79
CA LYS A 119 -11.02 -4.33 7.55
C LYS A 119 -9.55 -4.54 7.26
N ASN A 120 -9.14 -4.42 6.00
CA ASN A 120 -7.73 -4.56 5.63
C ASN A 120 -6.88 -3.43 6.20
N MET A 121 -7.37 -2.18 6.14
CA MET A 121 -6.69 -1.04 6.78
C MET A 121 -6.59 -1.20 8.30
N GLU A 122 -7.65 -1.67 8.95
CA GLU A 122 -7.65 -1.94 10.40
C GLU A 122 -6.64 -3.04 10.76
N LYS A 123 -6.58 -4.13 9.99
CA LYS A 123 -5.58 -5.19 10.19
C LYS A 123 -4.15 -4.67 10.05
N GLU A 124 -3.88 -3.90 9.01
CA GLU A 124 -2.56 -3.29 8.79
C GLU A 124 -2.19 -2.32 9.92
N ASN A 125 -3.15 -1.51 10.38
CA ASN A 125 -2.96 -0.58 11.48
C ASN A 125 -2.69 -1.32 12.80
N ASN A 126 -3.48 -2.34 13.11
CA ASN A 126 -3.30 -3.15 14.32
C ASN A 126 -1.95 -3.88 14.32
N ARG A 127 -1.50 -4.37 13.16
CA ARG A 127 -0.18 -4.98 13.03
C ARG A 127 0.94 -3.98 13.33
N LYS A 128 0.89 -2.79 12.72
CA LYS A 128 1.85 -1.71 13.00
C LYS A 128 1.84 -1.29 14.45
N ASN A 129 0.66 -1.17 15.06
CA ASN A 129 0.52 -0.82 16.47
C ASN A 129 1.14 -1.90 17.36
N ALA A 130 0.90 -3.19 17.08
CA ALA A 130 1.52 -4.29 17.82
C ALA A 130 3.06 -4.29 17.68
N GLU A 131 3.58 -4.05 16.48
CA GLU A 131 5.03 -3.89 16.24
C GLU A 131 5.60 -2.70 17.03
N THR A 132 4.88 -1.58 17.09
CA THR A 132 5.34 -0.41 17.87
C THR A 132 5.26 -0.63 19.38
N PHE A 133 4.24 -1.36 19.86
CA PHE A 133 4.06 -1.66 21.27
C PHE A 133 5.16 -2.60 21.76
N THR A 134 5.36 -3.72 21.06
CA THR A 134 6.44 -4.67 21.38
C THR A 134 7.81 -4.02 21.34
N ARG A 135 8.09 -3.15 20.37
CA ARG A 135 9.35 -2.39 20.33
C ARG A 135 9.52 -1.46 21.53
N LYS A 136 8.45 -0.81 22.00
CA LYS A 136 8.52 0.06 23.18
C LYS A 136 8.76 -0.73 24.46
N GLU A 137 8.08 -1.87 24.63
CA GLU A 137 8.29 -2.75 25.78
C GLU A 137 9.74 -3.26 25.82
N ILE A 138 10.30 -3.72 24.70
CA ILE A 138 11.70 -4.16 24.62
C ILE A 138 12.66 -3.03 25.01
N LEU A 139 12.46 -1.81 24.50
CA LEU A 139 13.29 -0.66 24.86
C LEU A 139 13.18 -0.32 26.35
N ASN A 140 12.00 -0.48 26.95
CA ASN A 140 11.77 -0.21 28.36
C ASN A 140 12.45 -1.28 29.25
N GLU A 141 12.41 -2.54 28.83
CA GLU A 141 13.15 -3.65 29.47
C GLU A 141 14.66 -3.44 29.40
N GLU A 142 15.19 -3.01 28.24
CA GLU A 142 16.61 -2.66 28.06
C GLU A 142 17.04 -1.51 29.00
N GLN A 143 16.24 -0.45 29.08
CA GLN A 143 16.50 0.68 29.99
C GLN A 143 16.50 0.24 31.46
N THR A 144 15.54 -0.60 31.85
CA THR A 144 15.48 -1.12 33.22
C THR A 144 16.70 -2.00 33.53
N ALA A 145 17.18 -2.78 32.57
CA ALA A 145 18.37 -3.60 32.74
C ALA A 145 19.65 -2.75 32.88
N GLU A 146 19.78 -1.67 32.10
CA GLU A 146 20.90 -0.72 32.23
C GLU A 146 20.91 -0.03 33.60
N GLU A 147 19.75 0.41 34.10
CA GLU A 147 19.62 1.02 35.43
C GLU A 147 20.06 0.07 36.55
N ILE A 148 19.71 -1.22 36.46
CA ILE A 148 20.14 -2.25 37.43
C ILE A 148 21.66 -2.43 37.42
N ILE A 149 22.27 -2.48 36.23
CA ILE A 149 23.72 -2.63 36.08
C ILE A 149 24.45 -1.44 36.71
N ILE A 150 23.98 -0.21 36.44
CA ILE A 150 24.55 1.01 37.02
C ILE A 150 24.45 0.98 38.55
N ALA A 151 23.28 0.61 39.10
CA ALA A 151 23.10 0.50 40.54
C ALA A 151 24.01 -0.56 41.19
N GLU A 152 24.28 -1.68 40.49
CA GLU A 152 25.23 -2.70 40.95
C GLU A 152 26.69 -2.23 40.90
N GLU A 153 27.07 -1.44 39.90
CA GLU A 153 28.41 -0.85 39.80
C GLU A 153 28.65 0.22 40.87
N GLU A 154 27.66 1.10 41.13
CA GLU A 154 27.71 2.08 42.22
C GLU A 154 27.89 1.39 43.57
N LYS A 155 27.13 0.33 43.83
CA LYS A 155 27.21 -0.44 45.07
C LYS A 155 28.54 -1.16 45.26
N LYS A 156 29.25 -1.50 44.17
CA LYS A 156 30.61 -2.08 44.22
C LYS A 156 31.68 -1.03 44.48
N MET A 157 31.51 0.20 43.98
CA MET A 157 32.41 1.32 44.30
C MET A 157 32.29 1.78 45.75
N GLU A 158 31.12 1.61 46.37
CA GLU A 158 30.86 2.03 47.76
C GLU A 158 31.44 1.08 48.83
N ILE A 159 31.93 -0.11 48.43
CA ILE A 159 32.68 -0.99 49.32
C ILE A 159 34.12 -0.46 49.40
N GLU A 160 34.33 0.51 50.29
CA GLU A 160 35.66 1.05 50.61
C GLU A 160 36.52 -0.07 51.23
N GLU A 161 37.73 -0.31 50.67
CA GLU A 161 38.65 -1.28 51.26
C GLU A 161 38.97 -0.87 52.70
N PRO A 162 38.89 -1.80 53.67
CA PRO A 162 39.05 -1.45 55.08
C PRO A 162 40.42 -0.81 55.31
N THR A 163 40.41 0.31 56.01
CA THR A 163 41.63 1.07 56.27
C THR A 163 42.60 0.26 57.13
N LEU A 164 43.90 0.49 56.99
CA LEU A 164 44.95 -0.23 57.74
C LEU A 164 44.75 -0.15 59.26
N GLU A 165 44.19 0.94 59.77
CA GLU A 165 43.79 1.13 61.17
C GLU A 165 42.65 0.21 61.61
N GLU A 166 41.59 0.05 60.81
CA GLU A 166 40.47 -0.83 61.12
C GLU A 166 40.88 -2.31 61.09
N VAL A 167 41.71 -2.68 60.12
CA VAL A 167 42.30 -4.02 60.06
C VAL A 167 43.19 -4.28 61.29
N ARG A 168 43.97 -3.29 61.73
CA ARG A 168 44.79 -3.38 62.96
C ARG A 168 43.93 -3.49 64.21
N GLU A 169 42.82 -2.76 64.32
CA GLU A 169 41.89 -2.87 65.43
C GLU A 169 41.28 -4.26 65.53
N ILE A 170 40.84 -4.83 64.40
CA ILE A 170 40.26 -6.19 64.34
C ILE A 170 41.31 -7.22 64.75
N VAL A 171 42.53 -7.15 64.22
CA VAL A 171 43.64 -8.06 64.58
C VAL A 171 44.00 -7.96 66.06
N ASN A 172 44.00 -6.76 66.63
CA ASN A 172 44.25 -6.55 68.07
C ASN A 172 43.10 -7.08 68.93
N ARG A 173 41.86 -6.94 68.48
CA ARG A 173 40.68 -7.49 69.16
C ARG A 173 40.70 -9.03 69.13
N SER A 174 41.10 -9.64 68.02
CA SER A 174 41.30 -11.09 67.88
C SER A 174 42.46 -11.63 68.72
N ARG A 175 43.53 -10.84 68.92
CA ARG A 175 44.64 -11.20 69.83
C ARG A 175 44.26 -11.16 71.32
N ASN A 176 43.22 -10.41 71.68
CA ASN A 176 42.75 -10.28 73.07
C ASN A 176 41.58 -11.23 73.42
N VAL A 177 41.09 -12.04 72.49
CA VAL A 177 40.18 -13.13 72.81
C VAL A 177 41.02 -14.27 73.39
N LYS A 178 41.04 -14.38 74.72
CA LYS A 178 41.51 -15.60 75.40
C LYS A 178 40.64 -16.76 74.89
N PHE A 179 41.24 -17.66 74.11
CA PHE A 179 40.64 -18.93 73.74
C PHE A 179 40.20 -19.66 75.03
N PRO A 180 38.90 -19.91 75.24
CA PRO A 180 38.44 -20.63 76.40
C PRO A 180 38.76 -22.11 76.20
N GLY A 181 39.93 -22.51 76.68
CA GLY A 181 40.36 -23.90 76.68
C GLY A 181 41.79 -24.06 76.19
N LEU A 182 42.74 -23.92 77.11
CA LEU A 182 43.93 -24.78 77.15
C LEU A 182 44.52 -24.67 78.56
N HIS A 183 44.55 -25.83 79.18
CA HIS A 183 44.79 -26.13 80.59
C HIS A 183 46.20 -25.79 81.09
N GLY A 184 46.36 -25.81 82.41
CA GLY A 184 47.64 -25.97 83.09
C GLY A 184 47.57 -25.58 84.54
#